data_AF-A0A6P2CYR4-F1
#
_entry.id   AF-A0A6P2CYR4-F1
#
_cell.length_a   1.000
_cell.length_b   1.000
_cell.length_c   1.000
_cell.angle_alpha   90.00
_cell.angle_beta   90.00
_cell.angle_gamma   90.00
#
_symmetry.space_group_name_H-M   'P 1'
#
loop_
_entity.id
_entity.type
_entity.pdbx_description
1 polymer ?
#
loop_
_entity_poly.entity_id
_entity_poly.type
_entity_poly.pdbx_seq_one_letter_code
_entity_poly.pdbx_strand_id
1 'polypeptide(L)'
;MRRWGRWALATGFVLACAGCWYEYQWRHREFCRAVDSELKTLANKCPPDVTRQQWRNVVGWTLNDFRGWLAKSTHIRQEDRGRFLTELRDRLSGPVDLGTVDWLYDELERLTSRFGPPFFWRPTTPERLRQFEGGERMHVSEIGWGE
;
A
#
# COMPACT_ATOMS: atom_id res chain seq x y z
N MET A 1 27.61 41.75 -18.08
CA MET A 1 26.81 40.65 -18.68
C MET A 1 27.03 39.27 -18.03
N ARG A 2 28.21 38.92 -17.51
CA ARG A 2 28.49 37.59 -16.89
C ARG A 2 27.67 37.22 -15.63
N ARG A 3 27.17 38.20 -14.85
CA ARG A 3 26.43 37.92 -13.59
C ARG A 3 25.01 37.39 -13.82
N TRP A 4 24.32 37.86 -14.86
CA TRP A 4 22.94 37.44 -15.17
C TRP A 4 22.85 36.00 -15.67
N GLY A 5 23.86 35.52 -16.43
CA GLY A 5 23.91 34.13 -16.90
C GLY A 5 24.01 33.10 -15.78
N ARG A 6 24.68 33.42 -14.65
CA ARG A 6 24.80 32.50 -13.51
C ARG A 6 23.45 32.32 -12.79
N TRP A 7 22.69 33.40 -12.63
CA TRP A 7 21.35 33.35 -12.03
C TRP A 7 20.36 32.60 -12.92
N ALA A 8 20.38 32.83 -14.23
CA ALA A 8 19.51 32.09 -15.16
C ALA A 8 19.78 30.57 -15.13
N LEU A 9 21.04 30.16 -15.11
CA LEU A 9 21.42 28.74 -15.00
C LEU A 9 21.01 28.14 -13.66
N ALA A 10 21.22 28.85 -12.55
CA ALA A 10 20.80 28.40 -11.23
C ALA A 10 19.28 28.22 -11.14
N THR A 11 18.51 29.19 -11.64
CA THR A 11 17.04 29.08 -11.70
C THR A 11 16.60 27.93 -12.57
N GLY A 12 17.19 27.75 -13.77
CA GLY A 12 16.88 26.62 -14.65
C GLY A 12 17.14 25.27 -13.98
N PHE A 13 18.25 25.13 -13.27
CA PHE A 13 18.58 23.92 -12.51
C PHE A 13 17.57 23.63 -11.39
N VAL A 14 17.20 24.64 -10.59
CA VAL A 14 16.21 24.49 -9.52
C VAL A 14 14.85 24.07 -10.07
N LEU A 15 14.40 24.68 -11.17
CA LEU A 15 13.15 24.31 -11.82
C LEU A 15 13.19 22.87 -12.37
N ALA A 16 14.31 22.45 -12.95
CA ALA A 16 14.49 21.07 -13.41
C ALA A 16 14.41 20.08 -12.24
N CYS A 17 15.12 20.34 -11.14
CA CYS A 17 15.05 19.50 -9.93
C CYS A 17 13.64 19.44 -9.34
N ALA A 18 12.94 20.57 -9.26
CA ALA A 18 11.57 20.64 -8.77
C ALA A 18 10.60 19.86 -9.68
N GLY A 19 10.77 19.97 -11.00
CA GLY A 19 10.00 19.19 -11.99
C GLY A 19 10.20 17.69 -11.83
N CYS A 20 11.46 17.22 -11.74
CA CYS A 20 11.77 15.82 -11.52
C CYS A 20 11.20 15.29 -10.19
N TRP A 21 11.31 16.07 -9.11
CA TRP A 21 10.71 15.72 -7.81
C TRP A 21 9.18 15.63 -7.89
N TYR A 22 8.54 16.60 -8.56
CA TYR A 22 7.09 16.60 -8.73
C TYR A 22 6.60 15.39 -9.53
N GLU A 23 7.23 15.09 -10.68
CA GLU A 23 6.90 13.92 -11.48
C GLU A 23 7.07 12.62 -10.68
N TYR A 24 8.12 12.53 -9.88
CA TYR A 24 8.35 11.38 -9.00
C TYR A 24 7.23 11.18 -7.97
N GLN A 25 6.83 12.26 -7.29
CA GLN A 25 5.74 12.25 -6.31
C GLN A 25 4.40 11.91 -6.97
N TRP A 26 4.15 12.43 -8.18
CA TRP A 26 2.96 12.11 -8.97
C TRP A 26 2.86 10.61 -9.28
N ARG A 27 3.91 10.03 -9.86
CA ARG A 27 3.99 8.59 -10.17
C ARG A 27 3.85 7.70 -8.93
N HIS A 28 4.37 8.16 -7.80
CA HIS A 28 4.21 7.45 -6.53
C HIS A 28 2.74 7.46 -6.05
N ARG A 29 2.05 8.59 -6.16
CA ARG A 29 0.62 8.68 -5.83
C ARG A 29 -0.24 7.80 -6.74
N GLU A 30 0.07 7.76 -8.04
CA GLU A 30 -0.60 6.86 -8.98
C GLU A 30 -0.40 5.38 -8.60
N PHE A 31 0.83 4.99 -8.25
CA PHE A 31 1.11 3.65 -7.74
C PHE A 31 0.29 3.33 -6.49
N CYS A 32 0.27 4.22 -5.48
CA CYS A 32 -0.50 4.00 -4.26
C CYS A 32 -2.02 3.89 -4.52
N ARG A 33 -2.55 4.69 -5.44
CA ARG A 33 -3.97 4.60 -5.86
C ARG A 33 -4.28 3.29 -6.56
N ALA A 34 -3.39 2.83 -7.44
CA ALA A 34 -3.53 1.55 -8.12
C ALA A 34 -3.57 0.40 -7.10
N VAL A 35 -2.61 0.37 -6.15
CA VAL A 35 -2.59 -0.64 -5.08
C VAL A 35 -3.85 -0.58 -4.22
N ASP A 36 -4.29 0.60 -3.79
CA ASP A 36 -5.53 0.75 -3.00
C ASP A 36 -6.77 0.23 -3.76
N SER A 37 -6.84 0.51 -5.07
CA SER A 37 -7.92 0.02 -5.92
C SER A 37 -7.95 -1.51 -6.01
N GLU A 38 -6.79 -2.14 -6.24
CA GLU A 38 -6.69 -3.61 -6.30
C GLU A 38 -7.04 -4.23 -4.94
N LEU A 39 -6.51 -3.70 -3.83
CA LEU A 39 -6.75 -4.23 -2.49
C LEU A 39 -8.21 -4.11 -2.05
N LYS A 40 -8.95 -3.10 -2.50
CA LYS A 40 -10.40 -2.99 -2.23
C LYS A 40 -11.19 -4.18 -2.77
N THR A 41 -10.70 -4.87 -3.80
CA THR A 41 -11.37 -6.07 -4.35
C THR A 41 -11.40 -7.24 -3.37
N LEU A 42 -10.48 -7.28 -2.38
CA LEU A 42 -10.42 -8.31 -1.36
C LEU A 42 -11.73 -8.45 -0.58
N ALA A 43 -12.47 -7.36 -0.38
CA ALA A 43 -13.70 -7.38 0.42
C ALA A 43 -14.76 -8.34 -0.10
N ASN A 44 -14.78 -8.57 -1.42
CA ASN A 44 -15.73 -9.46 -2.08
C ASN A 44 -15.20 -10.88 -2.25
N LYS A 45 -14.01 -11.18 -1.73
CA LYS A 45 -13.31 -12.46 -1.91
C LYS A 45 -13.06 -13.18 -0.58
N CYS A 46 -14.08 -13.21 0.28
CA CYS A 46 -14.01 -13.92 1.56
C CYS A 46 -13.78 -15.42 1.33
N PRO A 47 -12.70 -16.01 1.85
CA PRO A 47 -12.48 -17.44 1.74
C PRO A 47 -13.49 -18.22 2.62
N PRO A 48 -13.80 -19.48 2.29
CA PRO A 48 -14.88 -20.26 2.93
C PRO A 48 -14.56 -20.69 4.37
N ASP A 49 -13.30 -20.72 4.76
CA ASP A 49 -12.80 -21.08 6.09
C ASP A 49 -12.74 -19.90 7.07
N VAL A 50 -13.07 -18.69 6.60
CA VAL A 50 -13.05 -17.46 7.40
C VAL A 50 -14.45 -16.86 7.44
N THR A 51 -14.90 -16.45 8.63
CA THR A 51 -16.19 -15.76 8.74
C THR A 51 -16.13 -14.39 8.06
N ARG A 52 -17.25 -13.91 7.52
CA ARG A 52 -17.33 -12.56 6.92
C ARG A 52 -16.85 -11.45 7.87
N GLN A 53 -17.09 -11.60 9.17
CA GLN A 53 -16.66 -10.63 10.18
C GLN A 53 -15.13 -10.62 10.34
N GLN A 54 -14.49 -11.79 10.47
CA GLN A 54 -13.04 -11.91 10.49
C GLN A 54 -12.43 -11.33 9.22
N TRP A 55 -12.99 -11.71 8.06
CA TRP A 55 -12.50 -11.23 6.77
C TRP A 55 -12.57 -9.72 6.63
N ARG A 56 -13.69 -9.09 7.02
CA ARG A 56 -13.83 -7.63 7.03
C ARG A 56 -12.75 -6.95 7.86
N ASN A 57 -12.42 -7.50 9.03
CA ASN A 57 -11.37 -6.98 9.89
C ASN A 57 -9.97 -7.19 9.27
N VAL A 58 -9.70 -8.35 8.68
CA VAL A 58 -8.45 -8.65 7.95
C VAL A 58 -8.23 -7.66 6.80
N VAL A 59 -9.24 -7.47 5.95
CA VAL A 59 -9.15 -6.53 4.83
C VAL A 59 -9.01 -5.09 5.33
N GLY A 60 -9.76 -4.71 6.37
CA GLY A 60 -9.69 -3.37 6.95
C GLY A 60 -8.29 -3.02 7.46
N TRP A 61 -7.67 -3.94 8.20
CA TRP A 61 -6.29 -3.80 8.67
C TRP A 61 -5.29 -3.74 7.52
N THR A 62 -5.43 -4.63 6.54
CA THR A 62 -4.56 -4.68 5.36
C THR A 62 -4.60 -3.35 4.59
N LEU A 63 -5.79 -2.81 4.33
CA LEU A 63 -5.94 -1.51 3.65
C LEU A 63 -5.30 -0.37 4.45
N ASN A 64 -5.51 -0.34 5.77
CA ASN A 64 -4.94 0.69 6.63
C ASN A 64 -3.40 0.68 6.61
N ASP A 65 -2.81 -0.51 6.78
CA ASP A 65 -1.36 -0.66 6.81
C ASP A 65 -0.74 -0.29 5.46
N PHE A 66 -1.31 -0.77 4.35
CA PHE A 66 -0.82 -0.41 3.01
C PHE A 66 -0.90 1.10 2.75
N ARG A 67 -2.02 1.75 3.11
CA ARG A 67 -2.15 3.22 2.96
C ARG A 67 -1.10 3.96 3.78
N GLY A 68 -0.90 3.56 5.04
CA GLY A 68 0.05 4.22 5.93
C GLY A 68 1.50 4.04 5.49
N TRP A 69 1.89 2.81 5.16
CA TRP A 69 3.28 2.47 4.82
C TRP A 69 3.67 2.89 3.41
N LEU A 70 2.80 2.68 2.41
CA LEU A 70 3.12 3.10 1.05
C LEU A 70 3.18 4.62 0.92
N ALA A 71 2.29 5.36 1.60
CA ALA A 71 2.33 6.83 1.58
C ALA A 71 3.66 7.41 2.13
N LYS A 72 4.31 6.71 3.08
CA LYS A 72 5.61 7.10 3.64
C LYS A 72 6.78 6.63 2.78
N SER A 73 6.59 5.55 2.02
CA SER A 73 7.65 4.87 1.27
C SER A 73 7.81 5.44 -0.14
N THR A 74 8.07 6.74 -0.22
CA THR A 74 8.17 7.43 -1.51
C THR A 74 9.31 6.91 -2.37
N HIS A 75 10.37 6.35 -1.76
CA HIS A 75 11.62 5.92 -2.42
C HIS A 75 11.58 4.53 -3.11
N ILE A 76 10.41 3.88 -3.19
CA ILE A 76 10.29 2.59 -3.89
C ILE A 76 10.68 2.76 -5.37
N ARG A 77 11.55 1.86 -5.88
CA ARG A 77 12.02 1.88 -7.27
C ARG A 77 10.87 1.62 -8.25
N GLN A 78 10.92 2.23 -9.44
CA GLN A 78 9.88 2.08 -10.46
C GLN A 78 9.67 0.60 -10.88
N GLU A 79 10.75 -0.17 -10.99
CA GLU A 79 10.72 -1.60 -11.33
C GLU A 79 9.99 -2.42 -10.27
N ASP A 80 10.25 -2.16 -8.99
CA ASP A 80 9.58 -2.82 -7.86
C ASP A 80 8.08 -2.49 -7.84
N ARG A 81 7.69 -1.25 -8.17
CA ARG A 81 6.28 -0.83 -8.27
C ARG A 81 5.55 -1.60 -9.36
N GLY A 82 6.16 -1.68 -10.54
CA GLY A 82 5.61 -2.39 -11.69
C GLY A 82 5.45 -3.89 -11.41
N ARG A 83 6.51 -4.54 -10.92
CA ARG A 83 6.46 -5.96 -10.54
C ARG A 83 5.38 -6.23 -9.51
N PHE A 84 5.36 -5.46 -8.42
CA PHE A 84 4.38 -5.66 -7.35
C PHE A 84 2.93 -5.52 -7.85
N LEU A 85 2.62 -4.50 -8.66
CA LEU A 85 1.27 -4.33 -9.21
C LEU A 85 0.86 -5.48 -10.15
N THR A 86 1.78 -5.99 -10.97
CA THR A 86 1.49 -7.14 -11.83
C THR A 86 1.20 -8.38 -10.99
N GLU A 87 2.08 -8.72 -10.05
CA GLU A 87 1.89 -9.90 -9.18
C GLU A 87 0.64 -9.79 -8.30
N LEU A 88 0.33 -8.57 -7.83
CA LEU A 88 -0.89 -8.27 -7.09
C LEU A 88 -2.13 -8.59 -7.91
N ARG A 89 -2.19 -8.10 -9.15
CA ARG A 89 -3.30 -8.35 -10.07
C ARG A 89 -3.44 -9.83 -10.40
N ASP A 90 -2.34 -10.52 -10.66
CA ASP A 90 -2.36 -11.93 -10.99
C ASP A 90 -2.91 -12.76 -9.83
N ARG A 91 -2.44 -12.52 -8.60
CA ARG A 91 -2.95 -13.19 -7.39
C ARG A 91 -4.41 -12.85 -7.11
N LEU A 92 -4.77 -11.57 -7.23
CA LEU A 92 -6.14 -11.13 -7.01
C LEU A 92 -7.07 -11.44 -8.18
N SER A 93 -6.60 -12.03 -9.28
CA SER A 93 -7.48 -12.52 -10.35
C SER A 93 -8.19 -13.82 -9.94
N GLY A 94 -7.54 -14.64 -9.12
CA GLY A 94 -8.03 -15.95 -8.70
C GLY A 94 -8.79 -15.97 -7.36
N PRO A 95 -9.00 -17.19 -6.80
CA PRO A 95 -9.39 -17.38 -5.41
C PRO A 95 -8.37 -16.74 -4.47
N VAL A 96 -8.85 -16.12 -3.39
CA VAL A 96 -8.03 -15.47 -2.37
C VAL A 96 -8.20 -16.21 -1.06
N ASP A 97 -7.11 -16.41 -0.34
CA ASP A 97 -7.03 -17.03 0.98
C ASP A 97 -6.21 -16.16 1.96
N LEU A 98 -6.05 -16.62 3.20
CA LEU A 98 -5.21 -15.94 4.19
C LEU A 98 -3.74 -15.89 3.77
N GLY A 99 -3.23 -16.90 3.06
CA GLY A 99 -1.87 -16.93 2.52
C GLY A 99 -1.61 -15.81 1.50
N THR A 100 -2.64 -15.40 0.76
CA THR A 100 -2.59 -14.24 -0.14
C THR A 100 -2.38 -12.95 0.65
N VAL A 101 -3.04 -12.81 1.81
CA VAL A 101 -2.84 -11.68 2.71
C VAL A 101 -1.45 -11.72 3.35
N ASP A 102 -0.97 -12.89 3.77
CA ASP A 102 0.39 -13.02 4.30
C ASP A 102 1.47 -12.59 3.29
N TRP A 103 1.31 -13.00 2.03
CA TRP A 103 2.19 -12.55 0.95
C TRP A 103 2.15 -11.03 0.75
N LEU A 104 0.98 -10.39 0.88
CA LEU A 104 0.89 -8.93 0.80
C LEU A 104 1.78 -8.28 1.87
N TYR A 105 1.77 -8.80 3.10
CA TYR A 105 2.62 -8.29 4.17
C TYR A 105 4.10 -8.57 3.91
N ASP A 106 4.46 -9.73 3.36
CA ASP A 106 5.84 -10.02 2.93
C ASP A 106 6.33 -9.03 1.87
N GLU A 107 5.49 -8.71 0.88
CA GLU A 107 5.83 -7.73 -0.16
C GLU A 107 5.89 -6.31 0.39
N LEU A 108 4.97 -5.94 1.28
CA LEU A 108 5.01 -4.65 1.95
C LEU A 108 6.32 -4.51 2.75
N GLU A 109 6.74 -5.56 3.45
CA GLU A 109 8.03 -5.61 4.13
C GLU A 109 9.19 -5.44 3.17
N ARG A 110 9.22 -6.21 2.09
CA ARG A 110 10.27 -6.11 1.09
C ARG A 110 10.37 -4.71 0.50
N LEU A 111 9.24 -4.08 0.17
CA LEU A 111 9.16 -2.74 -0.41
C LEU A 111 9.57 -1.63 0.56
N THR A 112 9.35 -1.83 1.87
CA THR A 112 9.51 -0.77 2.89
C THR A 112 10.64 -1.02 3.90
N SER A 113 11.33 -2.17 3.81
CA SER A 113 12.44 -2.59 4.69
C SER A 113 13.55 -1.55 4.88
N ARG A 114 13.74 -0.64 3.92
CA ARG A 114 14.71 0.46 4.01
C ARG A 114 14.34 1.56 5.02
N PHE A 115 13.12 1.55 5.56
CA PHE A 115 12.59 2.59 6.44
C PHE A 115 12.55 2.20 7.93
N GLY A 116 13.26 1.13 8.31
CA GLY A 116 13.31 0.60 9.68
C GLY A 116 12.44 -0.66 9.84
N PRO A 117 12.56 -1.38 10.97
CA PRO A 117 11.84 -2.63 11.18
C PRO A 117 10.35 -2.32 11.18
N PRO A 118 9.60 -2.79 10.17
CA PRO A 118 8.20 -2.55 10.18
C PRO A 118 7.58 -3.51 11.19
N PHE A 119 7.05 -2.97 12.28
CA PHE A 119 6.11 -3.71 13.11
C PHE A 119 4.81 -3.86 12.33
N PHE A 120 4.77 -4.81 11.40
CA PHE A 120 3.54 -5.14 10.71
C PHE A 120 2.66 -5.98 11.61
N TRP A 121 1.50 -5.44 11.91
CA TRP A 121 0.47 -6.17 12.60
C TRP A 121 -0.22 -7.09 11.57
N ARG A 122 0.28 -8.33 11.35
CA ARG A 122 -0.35 -9.33 10.46
C ARG A 122 -1.71 -9.85 10.96
N PRO A 123 -2.85 -9.54 10.32
CA PRO A 123 -4.19 -9.86 10.82
C PRO A 123 -4.59 -11.34 10.67
N THR A 124 -3.78 -12.15 9.99
CA THR A 124 -4.05 -13.53 9.55
C THR A 124 -3.77 -14.60 10.60
N THR A 125 -3.06 -14.28 11.68
CA THR A 125 -2.71 -15.28 12.71
C THR A 125 -3.96 -15.83 13.42
N PRO A 126 -3.96 -17.12 13.84
CA PRO A 126 -5.12 -17.73 14.51
C PRO A 126 -5.60 -16.96 15.74
N GLU A 127 -4.68 -16.49 16.59
CA GLU A 127 -4.97 -15.63 17.74
C GLU A 127 -5.81 -14.40 17.37
N ARG A 128 -5.47 -13.73 16.27
CA ARG A 128 -6.14 -12.49 15.83
C ARG A 128 -7.48 -12.76 15.17
N LEU A 129 -7.58 -13.84 14.41
CA LEU A 129 -8.86 -14.29 13.87
C LEU A 129 -9.86 -14.58 15.00
N ARG A 130 -9.41 -15.16 16.13
CA ARG A 130 -10.25 -15.34 17.33
C ARG A 130 -10.67 -14.02 17.96
N GLN A 131 -9.75 -13.03 18.06
CA GLN A 131 -10.09 -11.70 18.57
C GLN A 131 -11.19 -11.02 17.74
N PHE A 132 -11.17 -11.21 16.42
CA PHE A 132 -12.18 -10.66 15.52
C PHE A 132 -13.57 -11.30 15.65
N GLU A 133 -13.68 -12.52 16.17
CA GLU A 133 -14.97 -13.18 16.43
C GLU A 133 -15.68 -12.58 17.65
N GLY A 134 -14.93 -12.08 18.63
CA GLY A 134 -15.47 -11.52 19.88
C GLY A 134 -16.23 -10.20 19.72
N GLY A 135 -16.40 -9.68 18.50
CA GLY A 135 -17.14 -8.45 18.24
C GLY A 135 -16.40 -7.18 18.66
N GLU A 136 -15.11 -7.27 18.97
CA GLU A 136 -14.24 -6.12 19.22
C GLU A 136 -14.12 -5.34 17.90
N ARG A 137 -15.05 -4.42 17.68
CA ARG A 137 -15.00 -3.48 16.57
C ARG A 137 -13.82 -2.57 16.84
N MET A 138 -12.72 -2.80 16.15
CA MET A 138 -11.68 -1.80 16.14
C MET A 138 -12.23 -0.52 15.52
N HIS A 139 -11.89 0.62 16.13
CA HIS A 139 -12.12 1.96 15.60
C HIS A 139 -11.26 2.14 14.34
N VAL A 140 -11.60 1.41 13.28
CA VAL A 140 -11.12 1.67 11.94
C VAL A 140 -11.89 2.91 11.52
N SER A 141 -11.25 4.08 11.61
CA SER A 141 -11.82 5.34 11.14
C SER A 141 -12.26 5.16 9.69
N GLU A 142 -13.56 4.96 9.50
CA GLU A 142 -14.33 4.97 8.26
C GLU A 142 -13.54 4.55 7.01
N ILE A 143 -13.30 3.24 6.87
CA ILE A 143 -13.11 2.70 5.51
C ILE A 143 -14.47 2.86 4.83
N GLY A 144 -14.56 3.83 3.92
CA GLY A 144 -15.70 3.99 3.02
C GLY A 144 -15.85 2.76 2.15
N TRP A 145 -16.50 1.74 2.69
CA TRP A 145 -17.14 0.67 1.95
C TRP A 145 -18.34 1.33 1.28
N GLY A 146 -18.20 1.73 0.02
CA GLY A 146 -19.35 2.21 -0.74
C GLY A 146 -20.42 1.12 -0.71
N GLU A 147 -21.55 1.43 -0.08
CA GLU A 147 -22.78 0.65 -0.16
C GLU A 147 -23.37 0.70 -1.58
#